data_AF-A0A7V1D7C2-F1
#
_entry.id   AF-A0A7V1D7C2-F1
#
_cell.length_a   1.000
_cell.length_b   1.000
_cell.length_c   1.000
_cell.angle_alpha   90.00
_cell.angle_beta   90.00
_cell.angle_gamma   90.00
#
_symmetry.space_group_name_H-M   'P 1'
#
loop_
_entity.id
_entity.type
_entity.pdbx_description
1 polymer ?
#
loop_
_entity_poly.entity_id
_entity_poly.type
_entity_poly.pdbx_seq_one_letter_code
_entity_poly.pdbx_strand_id
1 'polypeptide(L)' 'MAKEDFVVGLDIGTTKICALVGKRDLEGRVEILGLGLSPSKGLRKG' A
#
# COMPACT_ATOMS: atom_id res chain seq x y z
N MET A 1 19.35 9.78 -9.74
CA MET A 1 18.25 8.85 -10.10
C MET A 1 16.95 9.63 -10.00
N ALA A 2 16.08 9.56 -11.01
CA ALA A 2 14.76 10.17 -10.93
C ALA A 2 13.98 9.52 -9.77
N LYS A 3 13.39 10.33 -8.91
CA LYS A 3 12.56 9.84 -7.81
C LYS A 3 11.25 9.34 -8.43
N GLU A 4 11.07 8.03 -8.48
CA GLU A 4 9.80 7.42 -8.87
C GLU A 4 8.74 7.80 -7.83
N ASP A 5 7.61 8.38 -8.28
CA ASP A 5 6.53 8.85 -7.40
C ASP A 5 5.57 7.69 -7.08
N PHE A 6 6.03 6.80 -6.19
CA PHE A 6 5.23 5.70 -5.67
C PHE A 6 4.31 6.18 -4.55
N VAL A 7 3.06 5.73 -4.60
CA VAL A 7 2.05 5.92 -3.56
C VAL A 7 1.63 4.56 -3.03
N VAL A 8 1.46 4.45 -1.72
CA VAL A 8 1.05 3.20 -1.07
C VAL A 8 -0.20 3.45 -0.23
N GLY A 9 -1.25 2.68 -0.51
CA GLY A 9 -2.39 2.53 0.39
C GLY A 9 -2.14 1.37 1.36
N LEU A 10 -2.31 1.61 2.65
CA LEU A 10 -2.17 0.59 3.70
C LEU A 10 -3.49 0.45 4.46
N ASP A 11 -4.04 -0.76 4.49
CA ASP A 11 -5.20 -1.13 5.28
C ASP A 11 -4.81 -2.21 6.31
N ILE A 12 -5.11 -1.93 7.58
CA ILE A 12 -4.74 -2.79 8.71
C ILE A 12 -6.02 -3.36 9.32
N GLY A 13 -6.44 -4.50 8.78
CA GLY A 13 -7.53 -5.29 9.34
C GLY A 13 -7.09 -6.15 10.53
N THR A 14 -8.07 -6.63 11.30
CA THR A 14 -7.87 -7.61 12.37
C THR A 14 -7.45 -8.98 11.86
N THR A 15 -7.80 -9.31 10.62
CA THR A 15 -7.50 -10.62 10.01
C THR A 15 -6.31 -10.55 9.06
N LYS A 16 -6.17 -9.47 8.28
CA LYS A 16 -5.12 -9.31 7.27
C LYS A 16 -4.70 -7.84 7.18
N ILE A 17 -3.45 -7.64 6.84
CA ILE A 17 -2.88 -6.35 6.44
C ILE A 17 -2.78 -6.36 4.92
N CYS A 18 -3.27 -5.31 4.27
CA CYS A 18 -3.23 -5.11 2.83
C CYS A 18 -2.40 -3.87 2.48
N ALA A 19 -1.44 -4.03 1.57
CA ALA A 19 -0.69 -2.93 0.98
C ALA A 19 -0.97 -2.89 -0.51
N LEU A 20 -1.32 -1.73 -1.04
CA LEU A 20 -1.60 -1.53 -2.45
C LEU A 20 -0.65 -0.46 -2.97
N VAL A 21 0.16 -0.81 -3.96
CA VAL A 21 1.21 0.06 -4.50
C VAL A 21 0.77 0.58 -5.84
N GLY A 22 0.87 1.89 -6.02
CA GLY A 22 0.64 2.55 -7.29
C GLY A 22 1.70 3.58 -7.61
N LYS A 23 1.69 4.05 -8.86
CA LYS A 23 2.54 5.14 -9.34
C LYS A 23 1.67 6.28 -9.82
N ARG A 24 2.07 7.50 -9.47
CA ARG A 24 1.38 8.69 -9.93
C ARG A 24 1.89 9.09 -11.32
N ASP A 25 0.98 9.25 -12.28
CA ASP A 25 1.31 9.80 -13.59
C ASP A 25 1.46 11.34 -13.52
N LEU A 26 1.89 11.94 -14.64
CA LEU A 26 2.08 13.39 -14.74
C LEU A 26 0.78 14.19 -14.61
N GLU A 27 -0.37 13.55 -14.83
CA GLU A 27 -1.72 14.15 -14.68
C GLU A 27 -2.27 13.96 -13.26
N GLY A 28 -1.50 13.31 -12.38
CA GLY A 28 -1.84 13.11 -10.99
C GLY A 28 -2.73 11.90 -10.74
N ARG A 29 -3.01 11.05 -11.74
CA ARG A 29 -3.75 9.79 -11.59
C ARG A 29 -2.83 8.70 -11.03
N VAL A 30 -3.42 7.75 -10.30
CA VAL A 30 -2.68 6.63 -9.72
C VAL A 30 -2.95 5.38 -10.55
N GLU A 31 -1.91 4.81 -11.14
CA GLU A 31 -1.92 3.49 -11.75
C GLU A 31 -1.55 2.45 -10.70
N ILE A 32 -2.34 1.37 -10.58
CA ILE A 32 -2.06 0.30 -9.61
C ILE A 32 -1.02 -0.65 -10.19
N LEU A 33 0.09 -0.81 -9.48
CA LEU A 33 1.19 -1.68 -9.87
C LEU A 33 1.13 -3.05 -9.20
N GLY A 34 0.57 -3.12 -7.99
CA GLY A 34 0.46 -4.39 -7.29
C GLY A 34 -0.21 -4.29 -5.92
N LEU A 35 -0.48 -5.46 -5.35
CA LEU A 35 -1.02 -5.61 -4.00
C LEU A 35 -0.25 -6.67 -3.21
N GLY A 36 -0.12 -6.46 -1.91
CA GLY A 36 0.47 -7.39 -0.97
C GLY A 36 -0.50 -7.65 0.17
N LEU A 37 -0.64 -8.91 0.55
CA LEU A 37 -1.45 -9.33 1.69
C LEU A 37 -0.58 -10.06 2.70
N SER A 38 -0.82 -9.81 3.98
CA SER A 38 -0.15 -10.51 5.07
C SER A 38 -1.16 -10.86 6.16
N PRO A 39 -1.10 -12.06 6.79
CA PRO A 39 -1.90 -12.35 7.96
C PRO A 39 -1.65 -11.32 9.07
N SER A 40 -2.73 -10.77 9.63
CA SER A 40 -2.61 -9.90 10.79
C SER A 40 -2.35 -10.76 12.02
N LYS A 41 -1.31 -10.41 12.80
CA LYS A 41 -0.99 -11.08 14.08
C LYS A 41 -1.76 -10.44 15.25
N GLY A 42 -2.79 -9.65 14.95
CA GLY A 42 -3.48 -8.81 15.90
C GLY A 42 -2.67 -7.53 16.23
N LEU A 43 -3.38 -6.51 16.70
CA LEU A 43 -2.76 -5.35 17.31
C LEU A 43 -2.25 -5.76 18.69
N ARG A 44 -0.94 -5.63 18.93
CA ARG A 44 -0.40 -5.68 20.28
C ARG A 44 -1.02 -4.50 21.03
N LYS A 45 -1.96 -4.77 21.94
CA LYS A 45 -2.34 -3.78 22.96
C LYS A 45 -1.04 -3.43 23.67
N GLY A 46 -0.69 -2.14 23.69
CA GLY A 46 0.51 -1.64 24.36
C GLY A 46 0.65 -2.23 25.75
#